data_AF-A0A7X4A0W2-F1
#
_entry.id   AF-A0A7X4A0W2-F1
#
_cell.length_a   1.000
_cell.length_b   1.000
_cell.length_c   1.000
_cell.angle_alpha   90.00
_cell.angle_beta   90.00
_cell.angle_gamma   90.00
#
_symmetry.space_group_name_H-M   'P 1'
#
loop_
_entity.id
_entity.type
_entity.pdbx_description
1 polymer ?
#
loop_
_entity_poly.entity_id
_entity_poly.type
_entity_poly.pdbx_seq_one_letter_code
_entity_poly.pdbx_strand_id
1 'polypeptide(L)'
;MFKTLTTAFIALHVVSSAAHSTDRQITLEELYEAFGTGNLETVMAFKAKDLGTDFVFYGPRGATLLHSAAQSDQPEIATALIADGLPVDIRTKSKAATPLMIAASHCGTRTGIALLDAGAEVNAIHKSTGGTALIFAAWDNCPEMVSLLLDAGADPMIAARGRKVPNDERGLMAVDFARKHNPALLETRAGKRLVARTEAGEGCDGARVEAGDTTLEILAERVLGEAKRWRNIAKLNGLGPGKGYRLGDCLKLPV
;
A
#
# COMPACT_ATOMS: atom_id res chain seq x y z
N MET A 1 -78.12 36.19 0.48
CA MET A 1 -77.22 37.05 -0.33
C MET A 1 -75.87 36.36 -0.47
N PHE A 2 -75.35 36.39 -1.67
CA PHE A 2 -74.14 35.73 -2.19
C PHE A 2 -72.83 36.48 -1.84
N LYS A 3 -71.68 35.77 -1.94
CA LYS A 3 -70.26 36.22 -2.13
C LYS A 3 -69.51 36.72 -0.87
N THR A 4 -68.23 36.40 -0.57
CA THR A 4 -67.07 35.90 -1.35
C THR A 4 -65.96 35.35 -0.42
N LEU A 5 -65.10 34.46 -0.96
CA LEU A 5 -63.91 33.83 -0.38
C LEU A 5 -62.68 34.77 -0.22
N THR A 6 -61.67 34.28 0.54
CA THR A 6 -60.21 34.27 0.27
C THR A 6 -59.26 35.03 1.24
N THR A 7 -58.13 34.34 1.49
CA THR A 7 -56.80 34.77 1.98
C THR A 7 -56.57 35.11 3.46
N ALA A 8 -56.02 34.14 4.21
CA ALA A 8 -55.04 34.37 5.29
C ALA A 8 -54.24 33.07 5.56
N PHE A 9 -53.45 32.67 4.57
CA PHE A 9 -52.29 31.80 4.74
C PHE A 9 -51.08 32.70 5.05
N ILE A 10 -50.14 32.19 5.85
CA ILE A 10 -48.80 32.74 6.14
C ILE A 10 -48.74 33.74 7.30
N ALA A 11 -48.42 33.22 8.50
CA ALA A 11 -47.36 33.74 9.37
C ALA A 11 -47.31 32.94 10.69
N LEU A 12 -47.02 31.64 10.63
CA LEU A 12 -46.49 30.91 11.78
C LEU A 12 -44.96 30.82 11.57
N HIS A 13 -44.27 31.90 11.94
CA HIS A 13 -42.81 31.98 11.89
C HIS A 13 -42.22 31.42 13.20
N VAL A 14 -41.43 30.36 13.03
CA VAL A 14 -40.13 30.15 13.68
C VAL A 14 -40.11 30.21 15.22
N VAL A 15 -40.54 29.13 15.86
CA VAL A 15 -39.74 28.44 16.90
C VAL A 15 -40.14 26.95 16.87
N SER A 16 -39.52 26.17 15.99
CA SER A 16 -39.39 24.71 16.18
C SER A 16 -37.92 24.37 15.94
N SER A 17 -37.14 24.69 16.97
CA SER A 17 -35.76 24.25 17.14
C SER A 17 -35.72 22.72 17.28
N ALA A 18 -34.76 22.11 16.57
CA ALA A 18 -34.17 20.80 16.86
C ALA A 18 -35.04 19.52 16.74
N ALA A 19 -35.77 19.38 15.64
CA ALA A 19 -36.17 18.05 15.14
C ALA A 19 -36.14 18.04 13.61
N HIS A 20 -34.96 18.19 13.00
CA HIS A 20 -34.76 17.77 11.61
C HIS A 20 -34.21 16.34 11.62
N SER A 21 -34.91 15.50 10.88
CA SER A 21 -34.86 14.05 10.90
C SER A 21 -33.49 13.46 10.59
N THR A 22 -33.11 12.47 11.40
CA THR A 22 -31.93 11.62 11.29
C THR A 22 -32.03 10.59 10.16
N ASP A 23 -32.49 10.97 8.96
CA ASP A 23 -32.70 10.00 7.86
C ASP A 23 -32.34 10.54 6.47
N ARG A 24 -31.39 11.48 6.38
CA ARG A 24 -30.80 11.84 5.07
C ARG A 24 -29.82 10.73 4.65
N GLN A 25 -30.08 10.09 3.52
CA GLN A 25 -29.11 9.21 2.84
C GLN A 25 -27.97 10.06 2.28
N ILE A 26 -26.73 9.67 2.58
CA ILE A 26 -25.54 10.29 1.98
C ILE A 26 -25.40 9.72 0.56
N THR A 27 -25.36 10.59 -0.44
CA THR A 27 -25.24 10.15 -1.83
C THR A 27 -23.80 9.74 -2.16
N LEU A 28 -23.61 8.97 -3.24
CA LEU A 28 -22.25 8.66 -3.70
C LEU A 28 -21.48 9.92 -4.11
N GLU A 29 -22.17 10.94 -4.62
CA GLU A 29 -21.57 12.24 -4.96
C GLU A 29 -21.06 12.96 -3.72
N GLU A 30 -21.87 13.01 -2.66
CA GLU A 30 -21.46 13.58 -1.36
C GLU A 30 -20.30 12.80 -0.75
N LEU A 31 -20.29 11.47 -0.90
CA LEU A 31 -19.17 10.64 -0.46
C LEU A 31 -17.89 10.94 -1.26
N TYR A 32 -17.97 11.08 -2.58
CA TYR A 32 -16.80 11.42 -3.40
C TYR A 32 -16.27 12.82 -3.05
N GLU A 33 -17.16 13.79 -2.81
CA GLU A 33 -16.77 15.13 -2.34
C GLU A 33 -16.11 15.08 -0.96
N ALA A 34 -16.58 14.21 -0.07
CA ALA A 34 -15.96 13.99 1.24
C ALA A 34 -14.52 13.46 1.09
N PHE A 35 -14.27 12.54 0.15
CA PHE A 35 -12.91 12.12 -0.21
C PHE A 35 -12.12 13.21 -0.95
N GLY A 36 -12.75 14.20 -1.59
CA GLY A 36 -12.04 15.36 -2.16
C GLY A 36 -11.58 16.35 -1.09
N THR A 37 -12.37 16.49 -0.03
CA THR A 37 -12.15 17.49 1.04
C THR A 37 -11.49 16.90 2.30
N GLY A 38 -11.35 15.58 2.39
CA GLY A 38 -10.87 14.90 3.60
C GLY A 38 -11.90 14.92 4.75
N ASN A 39 -13.19 15.03 4.42
CA ASN A 39 -14.26 15.10 5.41
C ASN A 39 -14.52 13.72 6.04
N LEU A 40 -13.76 13.43 7.10
CA LEU A 40 -13.85 12.20 7.88
C LEU A 40 -15.26 11.96 8.42
N GLU A 41 -15.95 13.00 8.88
CA GLU A 41 -17.28 12.87 9.48
C GLU A 41 -18.28 12.29 8.47
N THR A 42 -18.32 12.84 7.26
CA THR A 42 -19.20 12.34 6.18
C THR A 42 -18.83 10.92 5.78
N VAL A 43 -17.54 10.59 5.68
CA VAL A 43 -17.08 9.23 5.35
C VAL A 43 -17.51 8.22 6.40
N MET A 44 -17.34 8.55 7.69
CA MET A 44 -17.74 7.66 8.78
C MET A 44 -19.26 7.58 8.93
N ALA A 45 -19.98 8.68 8.70
CA ALA A 45 -21.43 8.70 8.69
C ALA A 45 -22.01 7.85 7.54
N PHE A 46 -21.36 7.85 6.37
CA PHE A 46 -21.72 6.97 5.26
C PHE A 46 -21.56 5.50 5.68
N LYS A 47 -20.40 5.14 6.26
CA LYS A 47 -20.15 3.78 6.76
C LYS A 47 -21.20 3.31 7.78
N ALA A 48 -21.55 4.17 8.74
CA ALA A 48 -22.47 3.82 9.82
C ALA A 48 -23.91 3.55 9.34
N LYS A 49 -24.32 4.18 8.23
CA LYS A 49 -25.67 4.05 7.66
C LYS A 49 -25.80 2.93 6.64
N ASP A 50 -24.71 2.63 5.92
CA ASP A 50 -24.74 1.63 4.86
C ASP A 50 -24.54 0.22 5.46
N LEU A 51 -25.66 -0.29 5.99
CA LEU A 51 -26.05 -1.71 6.17
C LEU A 51 -25.08 -2.58 6.99
N GLY A 52 -25.57 -3.10 8.12
CA GLY A 52 -24.88 -4.07 9.01
C GLY A 52 -24.39 -5.36 8.32
N THR A 53 -23.39 -5.21 7.47
CA THR A 53 -22.73 -6.20 6.64
C THR A 53 -21.23 -5.97 6.70
N ASP A 54 -20.48 -7.07 6.67
CA ASP A 54 -19.02 -7.06 6.67
C ASP A 54 -18.50 -6.51 5.33
N PHE A 55 -18.30 -5.18 5.29
CA PHE A 55 -17.60 -4.40 4.26
C PHE A 55 -18.34 -4.16 2.93
N VAL A 56 -18.95 -2.98 2.81
CA VAL A 56 -19.64 -2.53 1.59
C VAL A 56 -18.65 -2.09 0.51
N PHE A 57 -18.91 -2.55 -0.72
CA PHE A 57 -18.22 -2.11 -1.92
C PHE A 57 -19.09 -1.12 -2.70
N TYR A 58 -18.60 0.08 -2.94
CA TYR A 58 -19.23 1.11 -3.76
C TYR A 58 -18.42 1.44 -5.02
N GLY A 59 -19.08 2.06 -5.97
CA GLY A 59 -18.47 2.52 -7.22
C GLY A 59 -18.19 1.41 -8.27
N PRO A 60 -17.80 1.82 -9.49
CA PRO A 60 -17.80 0.97 -10.69
C PRO A 60 -16.78 -0.18 -10.70
N ARG A 61 -15.90 -0.28 -9.70
CA ARG A 61 -14.88 -1.35 -9.57
C ARG A 61 -15.07 -2.23 -8.33
N GLY A 62 -16.16 -1.98 -7.58
CA GLY A 62 -16.35 -2.51 -6.23
C GLY A 62 -15.15 -2.13 -5.36
N ALA A 63 -14.97 -0.84 -5.11
CA ALA A 63 -13.99 -0.31 -4.17
C ALA A 63 -14.64 -0.14 -2.80
N THR A 64 -13.86 -0.15 -1.72
CA THR A 64 -14.36 0.17 -0.37
C THR A 64 -13.83 1.53 0.07
N LEU A 65 -14.29 2.01 1.24
CA LEU A 65 -13.89 3.32 1.77
C LEU A 65 -12.37 3.42 1.92
N LEU A 66 -11.75 2.32 2.33
CA LEU A 66 -10.31 2.22 2.50
C LEU A 66 -9.54 2.31 1.17
N HIS A 67 -10.12 1.84 0.07
CA HIS A 67 -9.49 1.99 -1.26
C HIS A 67 -9.54 3.45 -1.74
N SER A 68 -10.62 4.19 -1.48
CA SER A 68 -10.69 5.61 -1.82
C SER A 68 -9.77 6.45 -0.94
N ALA A 69 -9.67 6.15 0.36
CA ALA A 69 -8.70 6.79 1.25
C ALA A 69 -7.24 6.56 0.79
N ALA A 70 -6.94 5.35 0.32
CA ALA A 70 -5.65 5.02 -0.27
C ALA A 70 -5.39 5.77 -1.59
N GLN A 71 -6.40 5.87 -2.45
CA GLN A 71 -6.29 6.59 -3.72
C GLN A 71 -6.04 8.09 -3.53
N SER A 72 -6.65 8.69 -2.51
CA SER A 72 -6.59 10.14 -2.24
C SER A 72 -5.52 10.55 -1.20
N ASP A 73 -4.64 9.63 -0.79
CA ASP A 73 -3.61 9.85 0.26
C ASP A 73 -4.15 10.46 1.57
N GLN A 74 -5.26 9.90 2.08
CA GLN A 74 -5.90 10.31 3.34
C GLN A 74 -5.64 9.34 4.51
N PRO A 75 -4.52 9.49 5.23
CA PRO A 75 -4.16 8.58 6.32
C PRO A 75 -5.12 8.64 7.51
N GLU A 76 -5.71 9.81 7.81
CA GLU A 76 -6.64 9.97 8.94
C GLU A 76 -7.93 9.17 8.70
N ILE A 77 -8.47 9.24 7.48
CA ILE A 77 -9.63 8.44 7.08
C ILE A 77 -9.28 6.96 7.02
N ALA A 78 -8.13 6.59 6.46
CA ALA A 78 -7.69 5.19 6.42
C ALA A 78 -7.58 4.60 7.84
N THR A 79 -6.93 5.31 8.76
CA THR A 79 -6.75 4.90 10.15
C THR A 79 -8.09 4.73 10.85
N ALA A 80 -9.00 5.69 10.72
CA ALA A 80 -10.34 5.62 11.33
C ALA A 80 -11.15 4.42 10.80
N LEU A 81 -11.10 4.16 9.49
CA LEU A 81 -11.81 3.05 8.88
C LEU A 81 -11.30 1.68 9.38
N ILE A 82 -9.98 1.53 9.53
CA ILE A 82 -9.33 0.32 10.04
C ILE A 82 -9.63 0.13 11.53
N ALA A 83 -9.54 1.20 12.33
CA ALA A 83 -9.90 1.17 13.75
C ALA A 83 -11.37 0.77 13.96
N ASP A 84 -12.24 1.13 13.03
CA ASP A 84 -13.65 0.75 12.98
C ASP A 84 -13.88 -0.62 12.30
N GLY A 85 -12.82 -1.44 12.16
CA GLY A 85 -12.90 -2.85 11.81
C GLY A 85 -12.78 -3.20 10.32
N LEU A 86 -12.51 -2.25 9.41
CA LEU A 86 -12.23 -2.62 8.01
C LEU A 86 -10.91 -3.42 7.94
N PRO A 87 -10.85 -4.55 7.21
CA PRO A 87 -9.63 -5.33 7.07
C PRO A 87 -8.67 -4.52 6.23
N VAL A 88 -7.43 -4.39 6.71
CA VAL A 88 -6.39 -3.62 6.05
C VAL A 88 -6.11 -4.11 4.62
N ASP A 89 -6.21 -5.42 4.37
CA ASP A 89 -5.98 -6.06 3.07
C ASP A 89 -7.25 -6.38 2.28
N ILE A 90 -8.35 -5.67 2.56
CA ILE A 90 -9.61 -5.83 1.82
C ILE A 90 -9.40 -5.64 0.31
N ARG A 91 -9.98 -6.50 -0.52
CA ARG A 91 -9.69 -6.52 -1.95
C ARG A 91 -10.86 -6.02 -2.79
N THR A 92 -10.60 -5.15 -3.77
CA THR A 92 -11.64 -4.71 -4.72
C THR A 92 -12.31 -5.88 -5.44
N LYS A 93 -13.61 -5.78 -5.76
CA LYS A 93 -14.32 -6.87 -6.46
C LYS A 93 -13.79 -7.13 -7.87
N SER A 94 -13.40 -6.07 -8.59
CA SER A 94 -13.07 -6.18 -10.03
C SER A 94 -11.72 -6.81 -10.32
N LYS A 95 -10.68 -6.44 -9.58
CA LYS A 95 -9.29 -6.88 -9.84
C LYS A 95 -8.59 -7.47 -8.62
N ALA A 96 -9.26 -7.47 -7.47
CA ALA A 96 -8.69 -7.88 -6.20
C ALA A 96 -7.40 -7.12 -5.86
N ALA A 97 -7.40 -5.80 -6.03
CA ALA A 97 -6.35 -4.92 -5.52
C ALA A 97 -6.57 -4.66 -4.03
N THR A 98 -5.49 -4.62 -3.23
CA THR A 98 -5.53 -4.18 -1.83
C THR A 98 -5.43 -2.66 -1.74
N PRO A 99 -5.74 -2.03 -0.59
CA PRO A 99 -5.58 -0.59 -0.42
C PRO A 99 -4.12 -0.16 -0.58
N LEU A 100 -3.16 -0.95 -0.09
CA LEU A 100 -1.72 -0.65 -0.24
C LEU A 100 -1.29 -0.61 -1.72
N MET A 101 -1.84 -1.48 -2.58
CA MET A 101 -1.60 -1.42 -4.02
C MET A 101 -2.17 -0.15 -4.65
N ILE A 102 -3.36 0.29 -4.21
CA ILE A 102 -4.00 1.51 -4.72
C ILE A 102 -3.23 2.75 -4.26
N ALA A 103 -2.77 2.79 -3.01
CA ALA A 103 -1.89 3.84 -2.51
C ALA A 103 -0.61 3.90 -3.33
N ALA A 104 0.00 2.74 -3.59
CA ALA A 104 1.22 2.66 -4.37
C ALA A 104 1.08 3.19 -5.80
N SER A 105 -0.05 2.92 -6.46
CA SER A 105 -0.29 3.39 -7.83
C SER A 105 -0.65 4.88 -7.93
N HIS A 106 -0.88 5.55 -6.80
CA HIS A 106 -1.21 6.99 -6.76
C HIS A 106 -0.19 7.78 -5.94
N CYS A 107 0.98 7.19 -5.65
CA CYS A 107 2.01 7.76 -4.80
C CYS A 107 1.52 8.20 -3.40
N GLY A 108 0.44 7.59 -2.90
CA GLY A 108 -0.19 7.91 -1.61
C GLY A 108 0.62 7.43 -0.41
N THR A 109 1.78 8.05 -0.19
CA THR A 109 2.79 7.61 0.76
C THR A 109 2.33 7.74 2.21
N ARG A 110 1.55 8.78 2.55
CA ARG A 110 1.06 8.98 3.91
C ARG A 110 0.06 7.90 4.28
N THR A 111 -0.88 7.58 3.39
CA THR A 111 -1.78 6.45 3.60
C THR A 111 -1.06 5.11 3.54
N GLY A 112 -0.03 4.98 2.70
CA GLY A 112 0.85 3.80 2.69
C GLY A 112 1.46 3.51 4.06
N ILE A 113 1.96 4.53 4.76
CA ILE A 113 2.47 4.42 6.14
C ILE A 113 1.36 3.91 7.06
N ALA A 114 0.19 4.56 7.06
CA ALA A 114 -0.92 4.17 7.93
C ALA A 114 -1.38 2.72 7.69
N LEU A 115 -1.38 2.26 6.44
CA LEU A 115 -1.72 0.88 6.08
C LEU A 115 -0.67 -0.11 6.58
N LEU A 116 0.62 0.19 6.41
CA LEU A 116 1.72 -0.67 6.85
C LEU A 116 1.80 -0.74 8.38
N ASP A 117 1.62 0.39 9.07
CA ASP A 117 1.53 0.46 10.53
C ASP A 117 0.35 -0.37 11.08
N ALA A 118 -0.74 -0.46 10.30
CA ALA A 118 -1.89 -1.31 10.57
C ALA A 118 -1.70 -2.78 10.16
N GLY A 119 -0.51 -3.17 9.67
CA GLY A 119 -0.18 -4.55 9.34
C GLY A 119 -0.59 -5.01 7.94
N ALA A 120 -0.70 -4.10 6.96
CA ALA A 120 -0.93 -4.48 5.57
C ALA A 120 0.15 -5.45 5.04
N GLU A 121 -0.26 -6.49 4.33
CA GLU A 121 0.66 -7.44 3.69
C GLU A 121 1.43 -6.76 2.54
N VAL A 122 2.69 -6.42 2.81
CA VAL A 122 3.57 -5.68 1.89
C VAL A 122 3.81 -6.41 0.56
N ASN A 123 3.83 -7.75 0.58
CA ASN A 123 4.09 -8.59 -0.58
C ASN A 123 2.81 -9.20 -1.17
N ALA A 124 1.64 -8.65 -0.86
CA ALA A 124 0.38 -9.09 -1.42
C ALA A 124 0.44 -9.08 -2.96
N ILE A 125 -0.12 -10.12 -3.58
CA ILE A 125 -0.06 -10.29 -5.03
C ILE A 125 -1.41 -9.89 -5.65
N HIS A 126 -1.39 -9.00 -6.63
CA HIS A 126 -2.58 -8.61 -7.36
C HIS A 126 -3.08 -9.77 -8.22
N LYS A 127 -4.33 -10.22 -8.04
CA LYS A 127 -4.82 -11.49 -8.63
C LYS A 127 -4.76 -11.53 -10.16
N SER A 128 -4.94 -10.39 -10.82
CA SER A 128 -4.98 -10.34 -12.29
C SER A 128 -3.61 -10.16 -12.94
N THR A 129 -2.73 -9.36 -12.34
CA THR A 129 -1.43 -8.98 -12.92
C THR A 129 -0.25 -9.66 -12.22
N GLY A 130 -0.45 -10.24 -11.04
CA GLY A 130 0.64 -10.76 -10.24
C GLY A 130 1.56 -9.66 -9.66
N GLY A 131 1.21 -8.38 -9.83
CA GLY A 131 2.01 -7.26 -9.32
C GLY A 131 1.84 -7.05 -7.81
N THR A 132 2.91 -6.61 -7.16
CA THR A 132 2.92 -6.17 -5.75
C THR A 132 2.79 -4.66 -5.66
N ALA A 133 2.58 -4.11 -4.46
CA ALA A 133 2.61 -2.67 -4.23
C ALA A 133 3.92 -2.03 -4.75
N LEU A 134 5.07 -2.71 -4.60
CA LEU A 134 6.35 -2.23 -5.09
C LEU A 134 6.41 -2.13 -6.63
N ILE A 135 5.81 -3.09 -7.34
CA ILE A 135 5.70 -3.03 -8.81
C ILE A 135 4.84 -1.83 -9.23
N PHE A 136 3.70 -1.58 -8.58
CA PHE A 136 2.85 -0.43 -8.88
C PHE A 136 3.57 0.90 -8.59
N ALA A 137 4.25 1.02 -7.45
CA ALA A 137 5.03 2.22 -7.12
C ALA A 137 6.17 2.49 -8.13
N ALA A 138 6.80 1.43 -8.65
CA ALA A 138 7.82 1.57 -9.69
C ALA A 138 7.23 1.96 -11.06
N TRP A 139 6.06 1.40 -11.39
CA TRP A 139 5.31 1.73 -12.61
C TRP A 139 4.76 3.15 -12.61
N ASP A 140 4.41 3.71 -11.45
CA ASP A 140 3.84 5.06 -11.36
C ASP A 140 4.86 6.12 -10.91
N ASN A 141 6.16 5.77 -10.89
CA ASN A 141 7.28 6.65 -10.54
C ASN A 141 7.14 7.32 -9.16
N CYS A 142 6.87 6.52 -8.12
CA CYS A 142 6.67 6.99 -6.75
C CYS A 142 7.90 6.69 -5.85
N PRO A 143 8.99 7.48 -5.89
CA PRO A 143 10.24 7.15 -5.17
C PRO A 143 10.09 7.09 -3.65
N GLU A 144 9.27 7.93 -3.05
CA GLU A 144 8.99 7.92 -1.60
C GLU A 144 8.27 6.63 -1.20
N MET A 145 7.25 6.24 -1.97
CA MET A 145 6.54 4.98 -1.77
C MET A 145 7.45 3.76 -2.00
N VAL A 146 8.33 3.79 -3.02
CA VAL A 146 9.33 2.73 -3.23
C VAL A 146 10.24 2.61 -2.01
N SER A 147 10.71 3.73 -1.46
CA SER A 147 11.55 3.72 -0.25
C SER A 147 10.80 3.12 0.93
N LEU A 148 9.57 3.60 1.18
CA LEU A 148 8.69 3.11 2.24
C LEU A 148 8.46 1.60 2.15
N LEU A 149 8.11 1.09 0.96
CA LEU A 149 7.86 -0.34 0.75
C LEU A 149 9.13 -1.17 0.97
N LEU A 150 10.29 -0.70 0.50
CA LEU A 150 11.58 -1.39 0.74
C LEU A 150 11.96 -1.39 2.23
N ASP A 151 11.66 -0.31 2.96
CA ASP A 151 11.86 -0.21 4.41
C ASP A 151 10.92 -1.16 5.16
N ALA A 152 9.68 -1.33 4.67
CA ALA A 152 8.70 -2.26 5.20
C ALA A 152 8.92 -3.72 4.78
N GLY A 153 10.03 -4.05 4.11
CA GLY A 153 10.39 -5.43 3.75
C GLY A 153 9.75 -5.96 2.47
N ALA A 154 9.34 -5.08 1.55
CA ALA A 154 8.93 -5.51 0.22
C ALA A 154 10.04 -6.28 -0.50
N ASP A 155 9.69 -7.42 -1.08
CA ASP A 155 10.60 -8.26 -1.88
C ASP A 155 10.67 -7.72 -3.32
N PRO A 156 11.83 -7.18 -3.76
CA PRO A 156 11.98 -6.67 -5.12
C PRO A 156 12.07 -7.75 -6.18
N MET A 157 12.21 -9.04 -5.79
CA MET A 157 12.34 -10.18 -6.70
C MET A 157 10.98 -10.76 -7.12
N ILE A 158 9.87 -10.31 -6.52
CA ILE A 158 8.54 -10.77 -6.93
C ILE A 158 8.24 -10.22 -8.33
N ALA A 159 8.05 -11.14 -9.26
CA ALA A 159 7.79 -10.84 -10.66
C ALA A 159 6.30 -10.90 -11.01
N ALA A 160 5.85 -9.99 -11.88
CA ALA A 160 4.49 -9.96 -12.39
C ALA A 160 4.21 -11.17 -13.30
N ARG A 161 3.49 -12.18 -12.79
CA ARG A 161 3.14 -13.41 -13.53
C ARG A 161 1.64 -13.58 -13.76
N GLY A 162 0.85 -12.53 -13.60
CA GLY A 162 -0.60 -12.61 -13.77
C GLY A 162 -1.04 -12.83 -15.21
N ARG A 163 -2.23 -13.41 -15.39
CA ARG A 163 -2.80 -13.70 -16.71
C ARG A 163 -3.05 -12.46 -17.57
N LYS A 164 -3.25 -11.29 -16.94
CA LYS A 164 -3.52 -10.02 -17.64
C LYS A 164 -2.25 -9.18 -17.91
N VAL A 165 -1.06 -9.69 -17.58
CA VAL A 165 0.20 -9.01 -17.92
C VAL A 165 0.52 -9.26 -19.40
N PRO A 166 0.90 -8.22 -20.17
CA PRO A 166 1.45 -8.39 -21.50
C PRO A 166 2.56 -9.44 -21.54
N ASN A 167 2.70 -10.20 -22.63
CA ASN A 167 3.66 -11.29 -22.68
C ASN A 167 5.12 -10.82 -22.51
N ASP A 168 5.44 -9.63 -23.02
CA ASP A 168 6.73 -8.95 -22.90
C ASP A 168 6.97 -8.34 -21.51
N GLU A 169 5.95 -8.29 -20.66
CA GLU A 169 6.04 -7.80 -19.27
C GLU A 169 5.90 -8.93 -18.25
N ARG A 170 5.64 -10.15 -18.71
CA ARG A 170 5.50 -11.30 -17.84
C ARG A 170 6.86 -11.71 -17.30
N GLY A 171 6.96 -11.81 -15.98
CA GLY A 171 8.22 -12.13 -15.31
C GLY A 171 9.07 -10.90 -15.01
N LEU A 172 8.61 -9.70 -15.34
CA LEU A 172 9.28 -8.46 -14.94
C LEU A 172 9.09 -8.19 -13.44
N MET A 173 10.17 -7.77 -12.80
CA MET A 173 10.23 -7.31 -11.42
C MET A 173 10.01 -5.80 -11.34
N ALA A 174 9.94 -5.24 -10.13
CA ALA A 174 9.75 -3.80 -9.94
C ALA A 174 10.85 -2.96 -10.63
N VAL A 175 12.11 -3.42 -10.62
CA VAL A 175 13.21 -2.73 -11.31
C VAL A 175 13.03 -2.71 -12.82
N ASP A 176 12.48 -3.77 -13.41
CA ASP A 176 12.27 -3.86 -14.85
C ASP A 176 11.16 -2.93 -15.31
N PHE A 177 10.07 -2.86 -14.53
CA PHE A 177 9.02 -1.87 -14.78
C PHE A 177 9.53 -0.44 -14.65
N ALA A 178 10.41 -0.16 -13.67
CA ALA A 178 11.10 1.13 -13.59
C ALA A 178 11.95 1.39 -14.84
N ARG A 179 12.78 0.44 -15.28
CA ARG A 179 13.61 0.58 -16.50
C ARG A 179 12.76 0.84 -17.75
N LYS A 180 11.65 0.12 -17.90
CA LYS A 180 10.81 0.16 -19.11
C LYS A 180 9.90 1.38 -19.16
N HIS A 181 9.28 1.76 -18.04
CA HIS A 181 8.24 2.80 -18.03
C HIS A 181 8.71 4.12 -17.41
N ASN A 182 9.55 4.11 -16.38
CA ASN A 182 9.99 5.31 -15.67
C ASN A 182 11.48 5.26 -15.30
N PRO A 183 12.41 5.34 -16.27
CA PRO A 183 13.83 5.25 -15.99
C PRO A 183 14.32 6.36 -15.05
N ALA A 184 13.64 7.51 -15.00
CA ALA A 184 13.92 8.59 -14.06
C ALA A 184 13.85 8.14 -12.59
N LEU A 185 13.02 7.15 -12.25
CA LEU A 185 12.97 6.57 -10.91
C LEU A 185 14.35 6.04 -10.49
N LEU A 186 15.09 5.43 -11.43
CA LEU A 186 16.39 4.79 -11.18
C LEU A 186 17.49 5.80 -10.87
N GLU A 187 17.30 7.07 -11.23
CA GLU A 187 18.24 8.14 -10.87
C GLU A 187 18.05 8.62 -9.42
N THR A 188 16.88 8.39 -8.84
CA THR A 188 16.59 8.72 -7.44
C THR A 188 17.33 7.78 -6.48
N ARG A 189 17.46 8.22 -5.22
CA ARG A 189 18.00 7.36 -4.15
C ARG A 189 17.19 6.07 -3.98
N ALA A 190 15.87 6.16 -4.13
CA ALA A 190 14.96 5.01 -4.01
C ALA A 190 15.21 3.99 -5.13
N GLY A 191 15.31 4.45 -6.38
CA GLY A 191 15.57 3.58 -7.52
C GLY A 191 16.94 2.94 -7.49
N LYS A 192 17.99 3.69 -7.09
CA LYS A 192 19.34 3.12 -6.88
C LYS A 192 19.31 2.02 -5.82
N ARG A 193 18.55 2.21 -4.74
CA ARG A 193 18.37 1.20 -3.69
C ARG A 193 17.59 -0.02 -4.17
N LEU A 194 16.56 0.19 -5.00
CA LEU A 194 15.80 -0.89 -5.63
C LEU A 194 16.71 -1.76 -6.50
N VAL A 195 17.49 -1.15 -7.39
CA VAL A 195 18.49 -1.85 -8.24
C VAL A 195 19.47 -2.64 -7.38
N ALA A 196 20.07 -1.99 -6.38
CA ALA A 196 21.04 -2.64 -5.51
C ALA A 196 20.46 -3.86 -4.77
N ARG A 197 19.19 -3.82 -4.35
CA ARG A 197 18.54 -4.97 -3.70
C ARG A 197 18.21 -6.10 -4.68
N THR A 198 17.81 -5.78 -5.91
CA THR A 198 17.59 -6.80 -6.94
C THR A 198 18.92 -7.49 -7.30
N GLU A 199 19.98 -6.72 -7.57
CA GLU A 199 21.30 -7.26 -7.92
C GLU A 199 21.94 -8.04 -6.75
N ALA A 200 21.72 -7.60 -5.51
CA ALA A 200 22.14 -8.37 -4.33
C ALA A 200 21.41 -9.72 -4.23
N GLY A 201 20.14 -9.79 -4.64
CA GLY A 201 19.37 -11.04 -4.73
C GLY A 201 19.87 -11.96 -5.85
N GLU A 202 20.16 -11.41 -7.03
CA GLU A 202 20.65 -12.16 -8.20
C GLU A 202 22.09 -12.69 -8.00
N GLY A 203 22.92 -12.00 -7.22
CA GLY A 203 24.28 -12.45 -6.89
C GLY A 203 24.35 -13.57 -5.83
N CYS A 204 23.29 -13.80 -5.06
CA CYS A 204 23.30 -14.77 -3.96
C CYS A 204 23.11 -16.23 -4.39
N ASP A 205 22.55 -16.48 -5.57
CA ASP A 205 22.28 -17.84 -6.06
C ASP A 205 23.50 -18.54 -6.69
N GLY A 206 24.61 -17.81 -6.92
CA GLY A 206 25.82 -18.34 -7.55
C GLY A 206 27.16 -18.00 -6.91
N ALA A 207 27.24 -17.00 -6.01
CA ALA A 207 28.52 -16.59 -5.44
C ALA A 207 29.01 -17.54 -4.33
N ARG A 208 30.06 -18.31 -4.62
CA ARG A 208 30.86 -19.03 -3.62
C ARG A 208 31.85 -18.03 -3.02
N VAL A 209 31.62 -17.59 -1.79
CA VAL A 209 32.50 -16.64 -1.11
C VAL A 209 33.54 -17.43 -0.31
N GLU A 210 34.83 -17.19 -0.56
CA GLU A 210 35.92 -17.76 0.25
C GLU A 210 36.13 -16.90 1.51
N ALA A 211 36.21 -17.55 2.67
CA ALA A 211 36.38 -16.86 3.95
C ALA A 211 37.79 -16.24 4.04
N GLY A 212 37.85 -14.92 3.93
CA GLY A 212 39.05 -14.09 3.82
C GLY A 212 38.79 -12.83 3.00
N ASP A 213 37.74 -12.84 2.17
CA ASP A 213 37.27 -11.68 1.45
C ASP A 213 36.56 -10.69 2.39
N THR A 214 37.11 -9.46 2.45
CA THR A 214 36.52 -8.27 3.09
C THR A 214 35.11 -7.96 2.58
N THR A 215 34.69 -8.60 1.50
CA THR A 215 33.38 -8.55 0.87
C THR A 215 32.24 -8.88 1.83
N LEU A 216 32.40 -9.81 2.79
CA LEU A 216 31.36 -10.10 3.80
C LEU A 216 31.22 -9.00 4.86
N GLU A 217 32.32 -8.37 5.28
CA GLU A 217 32.25 -7.23 6.21
C GLU A 217 31.66 -6.01 5.50
N ILE A 218 32.04 -5.77 4.24
CA ILE A 218 31.52 -4.67 3.42
C ILE A 218 30.04 -4.89 3.07
N LEU A 219 29.62 -6.12 2.77
CA LEU A 219 28.21 -6.46 2.54
C LEU A 219 27.41 -6.44 3.83
N ALA A 220 27.94 -6.92 4.96
CA ALA A 220 27.26 -6.85 6.25
C ALA A 220 27.12 -5.40 6.75
N GLU A 221 28.13 -4.54 6.54
CA GLU A 221 28.05 -3.11 6.80
C GLU A 221 27.06 -2.40 5.86
N ARG A 222 27.08 -2.72 4.56
CA ARG A 222 26.18 -2.08 3.57
C ARG A 222 24.73 -2.56 3.62
N VAL A 223 24.49 -3.81 3.99
CA VAL A 223 23.15 -4.43 3.94
C VAL A 223 22.44 -4.35 5.28
N LEU A 224 23.15 -4.43 6.41
CA LEU A 224 22.53 -4.59 7.73
C LEU A 224 22.89 -3.52 8.77
N GLY A 225 23.89 -2.65 8.53
CA GLY A 225 24.24 -1.57 9.48
C GLY A 225 24.72 -2.03 10.88
N GLU A 226 24.85 -3.34 11.13
CA GLU A 226 25.13 -3.92 12.45
C GLU A 226 26.34 -4.87 12.41
N ALA A 227 27.52 -4.34 12.08
CA ALA A 227 28.78 -5.11 11.97
C ALA A 227 29.17 -5.92 13.23
N LYS A 228 28.67 -5.55 14.41
CA LYS A 228 28.86 -6.32 15.66
C LYS A 228 27.97 -7.56 15.74
N ARG A 229 26.72 -7.46 15.27
CA ARG A 229 25.74 -8.57 15.31
C ARG A 229 26.17 -9.69 14.37
N TRP A 230 26.65 -9.34 13.18
CA TRP A 230 27.10 -10.32 12.21
C TRP A 230 28.31 -11.12 12.69
N ARG A 231 29.28 -10.46 13.35
CA ARG A 231 30.43 -11.14 13.99
C ARG A 231 29.99 -12.16 15.05
N ASN A 232 28.93 -11.87 15.81
CA ASN A 232 28.39 -12.80 16.80
C ASN A 232 27.68 -14.00 16.15
N ILE A 233 26.84 -13.78 15.14
CA ILE A 233 26.14 -14.86 14.40
C ILE A 233 27.14 -15.80 13.73
N ALA A 234 28.20 -15.26 13.10
CA ALA A 234 29.25 -16.06 12.48
C ALA A 234 29.99 -16.94 13.50
N LYS A 235 30.29 -16.39 14.68
CA LYS A 235 30.93 -17.12 15.77
C LYS A 235 30.04 -18.23 16.34
N LEU A 236 28.74 -17.94 16.54
CA LEU A 236 27.77 -18.89 17.09
C LEU A 236 27.52 -20.09 16.16
N ASN A 237 27.55 -19.86 14.84
CA ASN A 237 27.32 -20.90 13.83
C ASN A 237 28.61 -21.58 13.36
N GLY A 238 29.74 -21.35 14.04
CA GLY A 238 31.01 -22.01 13.73
C GLY A 238 31.58 -21.66 12.35
N LEU A 239 31.23 -20.48 11.82
CA LEU A 239 31.74 -19.97 10.56
C LEU A 239 33.18 -19.47 10.80
N GLY A 240 34.16 -20.24 10.34
CA GLY A 240 35.60 -19.93 10.47
C GLY A 240 36.34 -19.94 9.13
N PRO A 241 37.60 -19.46 9.11
CA PRO A 241 38.41 -19.36 7.89
C PRO A 241 38.59 -20.74 7.23
N GLY A 242 38.51 -20.78 5.89
CA GLY A 242 38.71 -21.99 5.08
C GLY A 242 37.46 -22.82 4.75
N LYS A 243 36.27 -22.40 5.17
CA LYS A 243 35.00 -23.01 4.75
C LYS A 243 34.26 -22.03 3.82
N GLY A 244 33.90 -22.48 2.62
CA GLY A 244 33.10 -21.68 1.69
C GLY A 244 31.61 -21.79 2.02
N TYR A 245 30.91 -20.66 2.06
CA TYR A 245 29.49 -20.60 2.39
C TYR A 245 28.71 -19.87 1.30
N ARG A 246 27.44 -20.26 1.09
CA ARG A 246 26.52 -19.52 0.23
C ARG A 246 25.87 -18.41 1.06
N LEU A 247 25.88 -17.19 0.54
CA LEU A 247 25.34 -16.01 1.24
C LEU A 247 23.85 -16.15 1.56
N GLY A 248 23.09 -16.82 0.69
CA GLY A 248 21.67 -17.14 0.91
C GLY A 248 21.41 -18.09 2.09
N ASP A 249 22.38 -18.92 2.46
CA ASP A 249 22.27 -19.79 3.65
C ASP A 249 22.58 -19.01 4.93
N CYS A 250 23.49 -18.03 4.85
CA CYS A 250 23.83 -17.13 5.97
C CYS A 250 22.64 -16.24 6.38
N LEU A 251 21.81 -15.82 5.42
CA LEU A 251 20.61 -15.00 5.67
C LEU A 251 19.46 -15.78 6.35
N LYS A 252 19.53 -17.12 6.36
CA LYS A 252 18.55 -18.01 6.98
C LYS A 252 18.98 -18.50 8.37
N LEU A 253 20.18 -18.12 8.83
CA LEU A 253 20.66 -18.51 10.14
C LEU A 253 19.81 -17.83 11.23
N PRO A 254 19.41 -18.56 12.28
CA PRO A 254 18.67 -17.98 13.38
C PRO A 254 19.51 -16.88 14.05
N VAL A 255 18.81 -15.78 14.39
CA VAL A 255 19.36 -14.63 15.10
C VAL A 255 19.77 -15.00 16.52
#